data_AF-A0A837HLQ4-F1
#
_entry.id   AF-A0A837HLQ4-F1
#
_cell.length_a   1.000
_cell.length_b   1.000
_cell.length_c   1.000
_cell.angle_alpha   90.00
_cell.angle_beta   90.00
_cell.angle_gamma   90.00
#
_symmetry.space_group_name_H-M   'P 1'
#
loop_
_entity.id
_entity.type
_entity.pdbx_description
1 polymer ?
#
loop_
_entity_poly.entity_id
_entity_poly.type
_entity_poly.pdbx_seq_one_letter_code
_entity_poly.pdbx_strand_id
1 'polypeptide(L)'
;MPERQRGLSSAIMQTIHNLKSSFLVRKKLRNSATPQEIILWSKIRREQLGYKFRRQHSIGRYIVDFYCPEKKVIIELDGYQHKKEICGEYDHERTLFLESLGCRVIRFWNNDINKNISGVIGKIEKYLCEAPR
;
A
#
# COMPACT_ATOMS: atom_id res chain seq x y z
N MET A 1 31.18 -5.43 15.42
CA MET A 1 30.89 -6.12 14.15
C MET A 1 29.39 -6.40 14.09
N PRO A 2 28.56 -5.67 13.33
CA PRO A 2 27.16 -6.04 13.19
C PRO A 2 26.91 -6.81 11.88
N GLU A 3 26.00 -7.78 11.99
CA GLU A 3 25.60 -8.75 10.98
C GLU A 3 25.16 -8.12 9.66
N ARG A 4 25.69 -8.67 8.57
CA ARG A 4 25.18 -8.47 7.21
C ARG A 4 23.74 -9.00 7.15
N GLN A 5 22.76 -8.10 7.13
CA GLN A 5 21.39 -8.44 6.74
C GLN A 5 21.44 -9.14 5.38
N ARG A 6 21.07 -10.43 5.38
CA ARG A 6 20.86 -11.20 4.15
C ARG A 6 19.67 -10.58 3.42
N GLY A 7 19.94 -9.66 2.51
CA GLY A 7 18.95 -9.15 1.59
C GLY A 7 18.30 -10.31 0.85
N LEU A 8 16.99 -10.48 1.02
CA LEU A 8 16.20 -11.39 0.20
C LEU A 8 16.49 -11.10 -1.28
N SER A 9 16.98 -12.10 -2.01
CA SER A 9 17.35 -12.00 -3.42
C SER A 9 16.25 -11.31 -4.24
N SER A 10 16.63 -10.39 -5.13
CA SER A 10 15.75 -9.65 -6.05
C SER A 10 14.75 -10.56 -6.81
N ALA A 11 15.11 -11.82 -7.06
CA ALA A 11 14.25 -12.83 -7.67
C ALA A 11 13.07 -13.28 -6.77
N ILE A 12 13.28 -13.38 -5.46
CA ILE A 12 12.22 -13.74 -4.49
C ILE A 12 11.22 -12.58 -4.38
N MET A 13 11.71 -11.33 -4.37
CA MET A 13 10.85 -10.13 -4.37
C MET A 13 9.94 -10.06 -5.61
N GLN A 14 10.40 -10.49 -6.78
CA GLN A 14 9.55 -10.51 -7.98
C GLN A 14 8.44 -11.57 -7.91
N THR A 15 8.66 -12.66 -7.18
CA THR A 15 7.71 -13.80 -7.14
C THR A 15 6.51 -13.51 -6.22
N ILE A 16 6.69 -12.69 -5.19
CA ILE A 16 5.61 -12.33 -4.25
C ILE A 16 4.70 -11.22 -4.77
N HIS A 17 5.13 -10.45 -5.78
CA HIS A 17 4.36 -9.33 -6.30
C HIS A 17 3.47 -9.73 -7.47
N ASN A 18 2.23 -9.21 -7.51
CA ASN A 18 1.29 -9.43 -8.63
C ASN A 18 1.00 -10.91 -8.97
N LEU A 19 0.98 -11.80 -7.97
CA LEU A 19 0.65 -13.23 -8.11
C LEU A 19 -0.52 -13.47 -9.07
N LYS A 20 -0.32 -14.40 -10.02
CA LYS A 20 -1.35 -14.74 -11.03
C LYS A 20 -2.67 -15.20 -10.40
N SER A 21 -2.59 -15.90 -9.26
CA SER A 21 -3.75 -16.37 -8.49
C SER A 21 -4.67 -15.24 -8.00
N SER A 22 -4.15 -14.04 -7.75
CA SER A 22 -4.94 -12.89 -7.29
C SER A 22 -5.46 -12.01 -8.43
N PHE A 23 -5.21 -12.36 -9.70
CA PHE A 23 -5.53 -11.51 -10.85
C PHE A 23 -7.04 -11.19 -10.96
N LEU A 24 -7.91 -12.20 -10.81
CA LEU A 24 -9.36 -12.01 -10.90
C LEU A 24 -9.89 -11.12 -9.77
N VAL A 25 -9.36 -11.31 -8.55
CA VAL A 25 -9.70 -10.49 -7.38
C VAL A 25 -9.27 -9.04 -7.60
N ARG A 26 -8.01 -8.81 -8.04
CA ARG A 26 -7.51 -7.47 -8.37
C ARG A 26 -8.33 -6.81 -9.49
N LYS A 27 -8.77 -7.56 -10.50
CA LYS A 27 -9.61 -7.02 -11.58
C LYS A 27 -10.99 -6.61 -11.06
N LYS A 28 -11.60 -7.42 -10.20
CA LYS A 28 -12.90 -7.12 -9.58
C LYS A 28 -12.81 -5.89 -8.68
N LEU A 29 -11.82 -5.83 -7.78
CA LEU A 29 -11.59 -4.69 -6.91
C LEU A 29 -11.35 -3.40 -7.72
N ARG A 30 -10.68 -3.48 -8.88
CA ARG A 30 -10.40 -2.27 -9.70
C ARG A 30 -11.66 -1.69 -10.32
N ASN A 31 -12.65 -2.55 -10.56
CA ASN A 31 -13.97 -2.21 -11.10
C ASN A 31 -14.96 -1.83 -10.00
N SER A 32 -14.70 -2.22 -8.76
CA SER A 32 -15.53 -1.94 -7.58
C SER A 32 -14.84 -0.95 -6.61
N ALA A 33 -13.91 -0.13 -7.12
CA ALA A 33 -13.19 0.83 -6.30
C ALA A 33 -14.16 1.84 -5.68
N THR A 34 -13.95 2.13 -4.41
CA THR A 34 -14.72 3.13 -3.66
C THR A 34 -14.50 4.54 -4.25
N PRO A 35 -15.45 5.46 -4.07
CA PRO A 35 -15.27 6.85 -4.48
C PRO A 35 -13.99 7.48 -3.90
N GLN A 36 -13.63 7.11 -2.67
CA GLN A 36 -12.43 7.58 -1.98
C GLN A 36 -11.15 7.08 -2.66
N GLU A 37 -11.08 5.79 -3.00
CA GLU A 37 -9.97 5.25 -3.79
C GLU A 37 -9.84 5.96 -5.14
N ILE A 38 -10.96 6.26 -5.82
CA ILE A 38 -10.95 6.97 -7.10
C ILE A 38 -10.40 8.39 -6.93
N ILE A 39 -10.85 9.11 -5.91
CA ILE A 39 -10.38 10.47 -5.59
C ILE A 39 -8.88 10.44 -5.32
N LEU A 40 -8.40 9.58 -4.43
CA LEU A 40 -6.98 9.49 -4.10
C LEU A 40 -6.15 9.08 -5.33
N TRP A 41 -6.62 8.07 -6.08
CA TRP A 41 -5.94 7.62 -7.30
C TRP A 41 -5.79 8.74 -8.32
N SER A 42 -6.80 9.61 -8.46
CA SER A 42 -6.73 10.75 -9.38
C SER A 42 -5.55 11.69 -9.08
N LYS A 43 -5.14 11.79 -7.81
CA LYS A 43 -4.08 12.66 -7.31
C LYS A 43 -2.69 12.03 -7.33
N ILE A 44 -2.59 10.71 -7.15
CA ILE A 44 -1.28 10.02 -7.05
C ILE A 44 -0.86 9.30 -8.33
N ARG A 45 -1.78 9.10 -9.29
CA ARG A 45 -1.47 8.46 -10.57
C ARG A 45 -0.55 9.32 -11.44
N ARG A 46 0.08 8.70 -12.44
CA ARG A 46 0.92 9.37 -13.45
C ARG A 46 2.07 10.18 -12.83
N GLU A 47 2.64 9.67 -11.74
CA GLU A 47 3.82 10.29 -11.11
C GLU A 47 3.59 11.75 -10.68
N GLN A 48 2.35 12.12 -10.38
CA GLN A 48 1.99 13.47 -9.92
C GLN A 48 2.71 13.88 -8.63
N LEU A 49 3.15 12.91 -7.82
CA LEU A 49 3.97 13.13 -6.63
C LEU A 49 5.45 12.82 -6.85
N GLY A 50 5.90 12.72 -8.11
CA GLY A 50 7.27 12.36 -8.48
C GLY A 50 7.62 10.87 -8.37
N TYR A 51 6.68 10.02 -7.94
CA TYR A 51 6.88 8.58 -7.79
C TYR A 51 5.75 7.76 -8.39
N LYS A 52 6.07 6.55 -8.83
CA LYS A 52 5.08 5.65 -9.44
C LYS A 52 4.27 4.92 -8.39
N PHE A 53 2.96 5.14 -8.41
CA PHE A 53 2.00 4.38 -7.62
C PHE A 53 1.31 3.28 -8.44
N ARG A 54 1.05 2.15 -7.79
CA ARG A 54 0.25 1.03 -8.30
C ARG A 54 -0.99 0.87 -7.44
N ARG A 55 -2.15 0.68 -8.06
CA ARG A 55 -3.42 0.42 -7.36
C ARG A 55 -3.69 -1.08 -7.23
N GLN A 56 -4.23 -1.51 -6.08
CA GLN A 56 -4.64 -2.88 -5.76
C GLN A 56 -3.55 -3.89 -6.10
N HIS A 57 -2.37 -3.61 -5.55
CA HIS A 57 -1.16 -4.36 -5.80
C HIS A 57 -1.09 -5.53 -4.81
N SER A 58 -0.78 -6.73 -5.29
CA SER A 58 -0.59 -7.86 -4.38
C SER A 58 0.86 -7.97 -3.94
N ILE A 59 1.06 -8.20 -2.64
CA ILE A 59 2.34 -8.42 -1.98
C ILE A 59 2.21 -9.69 -1.14
N GLY A 60 2.82 -10.78 -1.60
CA GLY A 60 2.58 -12.11 -1.05
C GLY A 60 1.11 -12.47 -1.15
N ARG A 61 0.53 -12.88 -0.02
CA ARG A 61 -0.90 -13.25 0.09
C ARG A 61 -1.84 -12.04 0.26
N TYR A 62 -1.31 -10.83 0.44
CA TYR A 62 -2.11 -9.64 0.74
C TYR A 62 -2.28 -8.77 -0.50
N ILE A 63 -3.43 -8.10 -0.60
CA ILE A 63 -3.69 -7.05 -1.60
C ILE A 63 -3.77 -5.74 -0.85
N VAL A 64 -3.06 -4.72 -1.36
CA VAL A 64 -3.03 -3.37 -0.78
C VAL A 64 -3.60 -2.36 -1.76
N ASP A 65 -4.28 -1.32 -1.29
CA ASP A 65 -5.00 -0.37 -2.15
C ASP A 65 -4.05 0.43 -3.03
N PHE A 66 -2.96 0.96 -2.46
CA PHE A 66 -1.91 1.59 -3.25
C PHE A 66 -0.52 1.18 -2.76
N TYR A 67 0.41 1.06 -3.70
CA TYR A 67 1.80 0.74 -3.43
C TYR A 67 2.73 1.58 -4.30
N CYS A 68 3.71 2.22 -3.69
CA CYS A 68 4.85 2.86 -4.34
C CYS A 68 6.06 1.93 -4.23
N PRO A 69 6.47 1.25 -5.32
CA PRO A 69 7.60 0.33 -5.28
C PRO A 69 8.94 1.01 -4.98
N GLU A 70 9.11 2.25 -5.44
CA GLU A 70 10.37 3.01 -5.30
C GLU A 70 10.67 3.38 -3.85
N LYS A 71 9.64 3.74 -3.09
CA LYS A 71 9.75 4.12 -1.68
C LYS A 71 9.30 3.03 -0.73
N LYS A 72 8.86 1.89 -1.27
CA LYS A 72 8.20 0.79 -0.55
C LYS A 72 7.06 1.27 0.37
N VAL A 73 6.35 2.31 -0.05
CA VAL A 73 5.23 2.86 0.73
C VAL A 73 3.93 2.20 0.30
N ILE A 74 3.16 1.71 1.25
CA ILE A 74 1.83 1.14 1.09
C ILE A 74 0.82 2.13 1.67
N ILE A 75 -0.25 2.42 0.92
CA ILE A 75 -1.35 3.26 1.39
C ILE A 75 -2.63 2.44 1.37
N GLU A 76 -3.36 2.47 2.48
CA GLU A 76 -4.64 1.79 2.64
C GLU A 76 -5.74 2.79 3.00
N LEU A 77 -6.92 2.61 2.43
CA LEU A 77 -8.09 3.42 2.73
C LEU A 77 -9.04 2.62 3.60
N ASP A 78 -9.18 3.06 4.84
CA ASP A 78 -10.00 2.40 5.84
C ASP A 78 -11.41 3.02 5.87
N GLY A 79 -12.41 2.15 5.82
CA GLY A 79 -13.83 2.47 5.94
C GLY A 79 -14.41 1.85 7.20
N TYR A 80 -15.55 2.38 7.69
CA TYR A 80 -16.25 1.85 8.87
C TYR A 80 -16.51 0.33 8.84
N GLN A 81 -16.56 -0.29 7.65
CA GLN A 81 -16.78 -1.72 7.44
C GLN A 81 -15.54 -2.60 7.67
N HIS A 82 -14.31 -2.07 7.60
CA HIS A 82 -13.08 -2.85 7.86
C HIS A 82 -12.76 -3.03 9.34
N LYS A 83 -13.52 -2.40 10.25
CA LYS A 83 -13.40 -2.64 11.71
C LYS A 83 -13.58 -4.12 12.11
N LYS A 84 -14.27 -4.95 11.30
CA LYS A 84 -14.42 -6.39 11.56
C LYS A 84 -13.21 -7.23 11.14
N GLU A 85 -12.34 -6.71 10.27
CA GLU A 85 -11.09 -7.37 9.86
C GLU A 85 -9.89 -7.00 10.76
N ILE A 86 -10.10 -6.09 11.72
CA ILE A 86 -9.18 -5.82 12.83
C ILE A 86 -9.36 -6.90 13.91
N CYS A 87 -9.23 -8.17 13.52
CA CYS A 87 -8.97 -9.22 14.49
C CYS A 87 -7.46 -9.20 14.73
N GLY A 88 -7.04 -8.76 15.93
CA GLY A 88 -5.69 -8.24 16.20
C GLY A 88 -4.51 -9.12 15.80
N GLU A 89 -4.70 -10.43 15.65
CA GLU A 89 -3.64 -11.36 15.24
C GLU A 89 -3.36 -11.31 13.72
N TYR A 90 -4.41 -11.24 12.89
CA TYR A 90 -4.26 -11.23 11.42
C TYR A 90 -3.66 -9.92 10.91
N ASP A 91 -3.98 -8.79 11.56
CA ASP A 91 -3.40 -7.49 11.23
C ASP A 91 -1.93 -7.38 11.67
N HIS A 92 -1.58 -8.04 12.78
CA HIS A 92 -0.20 -8.03 13.29
C HIS A 92 0.73 -8.85 12.40
N GLU A 93 0.37 -10.08 12.04
CA GLU A 93 1.15 -10.90 11.10
C GLU A 93 1.29 -10.23 9.74
N ARG A 94 0.20 -9.60 9.26
CA ARG A 94 0.19 -8.85 8.01
C ARG A 94 1.15 -7.69 8.04
N THR A 95 1.10 -6.87 9.09
CA THR A 95 1.97 -5.70 9.24
C THR A 95 3.42 -6.14 9.35
N LEU A 96 3.72 -7.13 10.20
CA LEU A 96 5.07 -7.69 10.33
C LEU A 96 5.59 -8.26 9.01
N PHE A 97 4.76 -8.96 8.23
CA PHE A 97 5.15 -9.48 6.93
C PHE A 97 5.50 -8.35 5.96
N LEU A 98 4.67 -7.32 5.86
CA LEU A 98 4.92 -6.19 4.96
C LEU A 98 6.14 -5.36 5.41
N GLU A 99 6.30 -5.14 6.71
CA GLU A 99 7.48 -4.47 7.29
C GLU A 99 8.76 -5.28 7.11
N SER A 100 8.70 -6.61 7.18
CA SER A 100 9.85 -7.49 6.91
C SER A 100 10.38 -7.37 5.48
N LEU A 101 9.52 -6.94 4.54
CA LEU A 101 9.90 -6.63 3.15
C LEU A 101 10.49 -5.21 3.00
N GLY A 102 10.57 -4.47 4.11
CA GLY A 102 10.95 -3.06 4.17
C GLY A 102 9.85 -2.13 3.68
N CYS A 103 8.59 -2.56 3.69
CA CYS A 103 7.47 -1.71 3.30
C CYS A 103 6.94 -0.91 4.50
N ARG A 104 6.60 0.36 4.27
CA ARG A 104 5.95 1.22 5.27
C ARG A 104 4.47 1.34 4.95
N VAL A 105 3.60 0.89 5.87
CA VAL A 105 2.14 0.94 5.69
C VAL A 105 1.57 2.21 6.31
N ILE A 106 0.73 2.92 5.57
CA ILE A 106 0.05 4.15 6.02
C ILE A 106 -1.44 3.98 5.75
N ARG A 107 -2.27 4.23 6.77
CA ARG A 107 -3.74 4.14 6.66
C ARG A 107 -4.37 5.52 6.71
N PHE A 108 -5.36 5.76 5.86
CA PHE A 108 -6.19 6.96 5.89
C PHE A 108 -7.66 6.59 6.04
N TRP A 109 -8.38 7.38 6.84
CA TRP A 109 -9.83 7.22 6.94
C TRP A 109 -10.51 7.76 5.68
N ASN A 110 -11.55 7.07 5.21
CA ASN A 110 -12.39 7.54 4.10
C ASN A 110 -12.94 8.97 4.33
N ASN A 111 -13.19 9.34 5.59
CA ASN A 111 -13.62 10.68 5.96
C ASN A 111 -12.53 11.75 5.72
N ASP A 112 -11.25 11.41 5.92
CA ASP A 112 -10.13 12.31 5.64
C ASP A 112 -9.98 12.56 4.14
N ILE A 113 -10.21 11.54 3.31
CA ILE A 113 -10.21 11.68 1.85
C ILE A 113 -11.32 12.63 1.39
N ASN A 114 -12.52 12.50 1.96
CA ASN A 114 -13.66 13.34 1.58
C ASN A 114 -13.51 14.79 2.06
N LYS A 115 -12.99 14.99 3.28
CA LYS A 115 -12.94 16.31 3.93
C LYS A 115 -11.63 17.07 3.70
N ASN A 116 -10.51 16.36 3.56
CA ASN A 116 -9.19 16.96 3.54
C ASN A 116 -8.19 16.18 2.67
N ILE A 117 -8.52 16.03 1.38
CA ILE A 117 -7.63 15.38 0.42
C ILE A 117 -6.25 16.05 0.35
N SER A 118 -6.17 17.38 0.43
CA SER A 118 -4.90 18.11 0.40
C SER A 118 -3.98 17.74 1.57
N GLY A 119 -4.54 17.61 2.79
CA GLY A 119 -3.79 17.15 3.95
C GLY A 119 -3.34 15.69 3.84
N VAL A 120 -4.15 14.83 3.19
CA VAL A 120 -3.75 13.44 2.91
C VAL A 120 -2.57 13.41 1.94
N ILE A 121 -2.61 14.19 0.86
CA ILE A 121 -1.50 14.27 -0.10
C ILE A 121 -0.23 14.79 0.57
N GLY A 122 -0.31 15.88 1.33
CA GLY A 122 0.85 16.41 2.05
C GLY A 122 1.47 15.41 3.05
N LYS A 123 0.63 14.59 3.71
CA LYS A 123 1.12 13.48 4.53
C LYS A 123 1.84 12.45 3.67
N ILE A 124 1.26 12.02 2.55
CA ILE A 124 1.89 11.05 1.63
C ILE A 124 3.25 11.57 1.15
N GLU A 125 3.35 12.82 0.73
CA GLU A 125 4.60 13.45 0.30
C GLU A 125 5.66 13.46 1.41
N LYS A 126 5.26 13.80 2.64
CA LYS A 126 6.15 13.73 3.80
C LYS A 126 6.69 12.31 4.00
N TYR A 127 5.84 11.29 3.93
CA TYR A 127 6.26 9.90 4.06
C TYR A 127 7.18 9.44 2.92
N LEU A 128 6.94 9.91 1.68
CA LEU A 128 7.81 9.62 0.54
C LEU A 128 9.20 10.27 0.67
N CYS A 129 9.27 11.45 1.30
CA CYS A 129 10.52 12.15 1.57
C CYS A 129 11.32 11.45 2.68
N GLU A 130 10.67 11.03 3.75
CA GLU A 130 11.29 10.30 4.87
C GLU A 130 11.70 8.86 4.53
N ALA A 131 11.03 8.24 3.55
CA ALA A 131 11.34 6.87 3.16
C ALA A 131 12.74 6.79 2.51
N PRO A 132 13.66 5.95 3.05
CA PRO A 132 14.99 5.77 2.48
C PRO A 132 14.91 5.25 1.03
N ARG A 133 15.91 5.63 0.22
CA ARG A 133 16.06 5.16 -1.17
C ARG A 133 16.50 3.70 -1.22
#